data_AF-A0A7J5Y9F8-F1
#
_entry.id   AF-A0A7J5Y9F8-F1
#
_cell.length_a   1.000
_cell.length_b   1.000
_cell.length_c   1.000
_cell.angle_alpha   90.00
_cell.angle_beta   90.00
_cell.angle_gamma   90.00
#
_symmetry.space_group_name_H-M   'P 1'
#
loop_
_entity.id
_entity.type
_entity.pdbx_description
1 polymer ?
#
loop_
_entity_poly.entity_id
_entity_poly.type
_entity_poly.pdbx_seq_one_letter_code
_entity_poly.pdbx_strand_id
1 'polypeptide(L)'
;MEALDVICHLKIKTETLLEPVIRCLSDEFTALRKQACLTAASMQLREESVVSCLLQLVEHDAAPEVRLSAIRAVGALGLSSPDVQEALMSCVETEREAELRAEACRMLQSSGVSSDQLQGFLLQRVDLECNPLVQR
;
A
#
# COMPACT_ATOMS: atom_id res chain seq x y z
N MET A 1 3.15 21.47 10.51
CA MET A 1 2.58 20.70 11.63
C MET A 1 1.14 20.43 11.25
N GLU A 2 0.92 19.30 10.60
CA GLU A 2 -0.36 18.94 9.97
C GLU A 2 -1.34 18.45 11.05
N ALA A 3 -2.62 18.78 10.92
CA ALA A 3 -3.64 18.46 11.92
C ALA A 3 -3.72 16.94 12.23
N LEU A 4 -3.39 16.09 11.25
CA LEU A 4 -3.30 14.64 11.41
C LEU A 4 -2.24 14.21 12.43
N ASP A 5 -1.10 14.89 12.47
CA ASP A 5 0.01 14.52 13.36
C ASP A 5 -0.35 14.77 14.84
N VAL A 6 -1.10 15.85 15.10
CA VAL A 6 -1.66 16.19 16.43
C VAL A 6 -2.76 15.19 16.83
N ILE A 7 -3.57 14.74 15.87
CA ILE A 7 -4.64 13.76 16.10
C ILE A 7 -4.07 12.37 16.41
N CYS A 8 -3.02 11.94 15.69
CA CYS A 8 -2.29 10.69 15.97
C CYS A 8 -1.76 10.64 17.42
N HIS A 9 -1.33 11.77 17.96
CA HIS A 9 -0.81 11.87 19.33
C HIS A 9 -1.89 11.90 20.42
N LEU A 10 -3.17 12.15 20.08
CA LEU A 10 -4.21 12.44 21.07
C LEU A 10 -5.10 11.27 21.51
N LYS A 11 -4.88 10.02 21.08
CA LYS A 11 -5.67 8.84 21.51
C LYS A 11 -7.19 9.11 21.56
N ILE A 12 -7.70 9.83 20.57
CA ILE A 12 -9.14 10.09 20.44
C ILE A 12 -9.80 8.79 19.99
N LYS A 13 -11.00 8.48 20.52
CA LYS A 13 -11.77 7.26 20.21
C LYS A 13 -11.83 7.02 18.70
N THR A 14 -11.40 5.83 18.31
CA THR A 14 -11.20 5.34 16.93
C THR A 14 -12.40 5.54 15.99
N GLU A 15 -13.63 5.57 16.51
CA GLU A 15 -14.84 5.79 15.70
C GLU A 15 -14.92 7.20 15.07
N THR A 16 -14.26 8.21 15.65
CA THR A 16 -14.30 9.59 15.13
C THR A 16 -13.21 9.89 14.08
N LEU A 17 -12.30 8.95 13.85
CA LEU A 17 -11.10 9.17 13.04
C LEU A 17 -11.18 8.55 11.64
N LEU A 18 -12.17 7.70 11.41
CA LEU A 18 -12.35 7.02 10.13
C LEU A 18 -12.62 8.01 8.98
N GLU A 19 -13.62 8.88 9.12
CA GLU A 19 -13.97 9.86 8.08
C GLU A 19 -12.83 10.85 7.76
N PRO A 20 -12.15 11.46 8.75
CA PRO A 20 -10.99 12.30 8.47
C PRO A 20 -9.88 11.55 7.71
N VAL A 21 -9.56 10.31 8.08
CA VAL A 21 -8.52 9.53 7.39
C VAL A 21 -8.93 9.22 5.96
N ILE A 22 -10.17 8.78 5.72
CA ILE A 22 -10.69 8.52 4.37
C ILE A 22 -10.62 9.78 3.50
N ARG A 23 -11.02 10.93 4.05
CA ARG A 23 -10.92 12.21 3.33
C ARG A 23 -9.47 12.52 2.96
N CYS A 24 -8.53 12.30 3.88
CA CYS A 24 -7.12 12.55 3.64
C CYS A 24 -6.49 11.56 2.66
N LEU A 25 -6.99 10.31 2.58
CA LEU A 25 -6.55 9.34 1.56
C LEU A 25 -6.89 9.79 0.14
N SER A 26 -7.93 10.61 -0.04
CA SER A 26 -8.36 11.12 -1.36
C SER A 26 -8.07 12.62 -1.53
N ASP A 27 -7.20 13.20 -0.71
CA ASP A 27 -6.93 14.64 -0.71
C ASP A 27 -6.07 15.07 -1.92
N GLU A 28 -6.21 16.33 -2.35
CA GLU A 28 -5.41 16.88 -3.46
C GLU A 28 -3.91 16.94 -3.12
N PHE A 29 -3.57 17.13 -1.85
CA PHE A 29 -2.18 17.23 -1.40
C PHE A 29 -1.55 15.86 -1.17
N THR A 30 -0.49 15.58 -1.93
CA THR A 30 0.34 14.37 -1.81
C THR A 30 0.79 14.08 -0.37
N ALA A 31 1.15 15.13 0.39
CA ALA A 31 1.57 14.99 1.79
C ALA A 31 0.45 14.41 2.68
N LEU A 32 -0.79 14.86 2.48
CA LEU A 32 -1.93 14.39 3.27
C LEU A 32 -2.30 12.95 2.94
N ARG A 33 -2.28 12.56 1.66
CA ARG A 33 -2.51 11.16 1.26
C ARG A 33 -1.45 10.22 1.84
N LYS A 34 -0.18 10.61 1.74
CA LYS A 34 0.94 9.87 2.34
C LYS A 34 0.77 9.72 3.86
N GLN A 35 0.47 10.82 4.55
CA GLN A 35 0.27 10.79 6.00
C GLN A 35 -0.93 9.93 6.37
N ALA A 36 -2.01 9.97 5.59
CA ALA A 36 -3.19 9.14 5.82
C ALA A 36 -2.89 7.63 5.68
N CYS A 37 -2.05 7.21 4.72
CA CYS A 37 -1.58 5.81 4.64
C CYS A 37 -0.84 5.39 5.92
N LEU A 38 0.08 6.24 6.41
CA LEU A 38 0.83 5.98 7.64
C LEU A 38 -0.10 5.92 8.86
N THR A 39 -1.06 6.84 8.95
CA THR A 39 -2.06 6.86 10.02
C THR A 39 -2.90 5.59 10.00
N ALA A 40 -3.44 5.19 8.84
CA ALA A 40 -4.22 3.97 8.70
C ALA A 40 -3.47 2.73 9.20
N ALA A 41 -2.19 2.60 8.81
CA ALA A 41 -1.32 1.52 9.28
C ALA A 41 -1.06 1.58 10.80
N SER A 42 -0.69 2.75 11.33
CA SER A 42 -0.38 2.92 12.76
C SER A 42 -1.58 2.69 13.67
N MET A 43 -2.77 3.04 13.18
CA MET A 43 -4.04 2.90 13.88
C MET A 43 -4.74 1.57 13.59
N GLN A 44 -4.17 0.75 12.71
CA GLN A 44 -4.68 -0.58 12.38
C GLN A 44 -6.11 -0.55 11.79
N LEU A 45 -6.42 0.49 11.01
CA LEU A 45 -7.71 0.71 10.35
C LEU A 45 -7.89 -0.28 9.20
N ARG A 46 -8.87 -1.17 9.31
CA ARG A 46 -9.14 -2.28 8.36
C ARG A 46 -10.55 -2.22 7.77
N GLU A 47 -11.26 -1.14 8.03
CA GLU A 47 -12.59 -0.90 7.50
C GLU A 47 -12.54 -0.92 5.96
N GLU A 48 -13.57 -1.51 5.34
CA GLU A 48 -13.63 -1.73 3.89
C GLU A 48 -13.42 -0.45 3.08
N SER A 49 -13.92 0.68 3.58
CA SER A 49 -13.72 2.00 2.98
C SER A 49 -12.25 2.44 2.99
N VAL A 50 -11.51 2.19 4.06
CA VAL A 50 -10.07 2.46 4.15
C VAL A 50 -9.30 1.55 3.20
N VAL A 51 -9.62 0.25 3.20
CA VAL A 51 -9.01 -0.72 2.30
C VAL A 51 -9.22 -0.32 0.83
N SER A 52 -10.43 0.09 0.47
CA SER A 52 -10.78 0.53 -0.88
C SER A 52 -9.98 1.77 -1.28
N CYS A 53 -9.88 2.77 -0.40
CA CYS A 53 -9.05 3.95 -0.65
C CYS A 53 -7.57 3.60 -0.80
N LEU A 54 -7.03 2.72 0.05
CA LEU A 54 -5.63 2.29 -0.07
C LEU A 54 -5.36 1.59 -1.40
N LEU A 55 -6.25 0.70 -1.86
CA LEU A 55 -6.11 0.04 -3.17
C LEU A 55 -6.16 1.04 -4.33
N GLN A 56 -7.08 1.99 -4.28
CA GLN A 56 -7.13 3.07 -5.28
C GLN A 56 -5.83 3.88 -5.33
N LEU A 57 -5.20 4.12 -4.17
CA LEU A 57 -3.89 4.77 -4.15
C LEU A 57 -2.79 3.91 -4.75
N VAL A 58 -2.74 2.61 -4.42
CA VAL A 58 -1.78 1.66 -5.00
C VAL A 58 -1.85 1.67 -6.53
N GLU A 59 -3.04 1.63 -7.10
CA GLU A 59 -3.25 1.46 -8.54
C GLU A 59 -3.17 2.76 -9.35
N HIS A 60 -3.59 3.89 -8.75
CA HIS A 60 -3.91 5.09 -9.54
C HIS A 60 -3.27 6.38 -9.03
N ASP A 61 -2.58 6.39 -7.88
CA ASP A 61 -1.95 7.63 -7.43
C ASP A 61 -0.81 8.05 -8.37
N ALA A 62 -0.79 9.34 -8.73
CA ALA A 62 0.22 9.91 -9.60
C ALA A 62 1.61 10.00 -8.93
N ALA A 63 1.66 10.01 -7.60
CA ALA A 63 2.88 10.17 -6.82
C ALA A 63 3.44 8.79 -6.37
N PRO A 64 4.63 8.38 -6.86
CA PRO A 64 5.24 7.10 -6.47
C PRO A 64 5.41 6.93 -4.96
N GLU A 65 5.71 8.01 -4.23
CA GLU A 65 5.86 8.00 -2.78
C GLU A 65 4.55 7.72 -2.02
N VAL A 66 3.40 8.10 -2.60
CA VAL A 66 2.08 7.79 -2.03
C VAL A 66 1.74 6.34 -2.29
N ARG A 67 1.96 5.85 -3.52
CA ARG A 67 1.79 4.42 -3.85
C ARG A 67 2.61 3.53 -2.94
N LEU A 68 3.88 3.87 -2.71
CA LEU A 68 4.77 3.14 -1.82
C LEU A 68 4.24 3.13 -0.37
N SER A 69 3.72 4.26 0.09
CA SER A 69 3.13 4.38 1.42
C SER A 69 1.84 3.57 1.54
N ALA A 70 1.03 3.51 0.48
CA ALA A 70 -0.17 2.70 0.42
C ALA A 70 0.16 1.20 0.42
N ILE A 71 1.12 0.74 -0.38
CA ILE A 71 1.59 -0.66 -0.38
C ILE A 71 2.09 -1.06 1.03
N ARG A 72 2.92 -0.23 1.66
CA ARG A 72 3.40 -0.46 3.03
C ARG A 72 2.26 -0.51 4.04
N ALA A 73 1.25 0.35 3.89
CA ALA A 73 0.08 0.35 4.77
C ALA A 73 -0.75 -0.92 4.61
N VAL A 74 -1.04 -1.34 3.37
CA VAL A 74 -1.71 -2.61 3.04
C VAL A 74 -0.98 -3.79 3.73
N GLY A 75 0.35 -3.79 3.68
CA GLY A 75 1.18 -4.76 4.38
C GLY A 75 1.09 -4.75 5.89
N ALA A 76 1.24 -3.57 6.49
CA ALA A 76 1.16 -3.39 7.93
C ALA A 76 -0.22 -3.75 8.50
N LEU A 77 -1.27 -3.67 7.67
CA LEU A 77 -2.62 -4.09 7.99
C LEU A 77 -2.84 -5.59 7.77
N GLY A 78 -1.91 -6.30 7.12
CA GLY A 78 -2.02 -7.73 6.82
C GLY A 78 -3.13 -8.04 5.84
N LEU A 79 -3.38 -7.16 4.88
CA LEU A 79 -4.42 -7.35 3.87
C LEU A 79 -3.92 -8.30 2.78
N SER A 80 -4.73 -9.28 2.43
CA SER A 80 -4.34 -10.36 1.49
C SER A 80 -5.50 -10.84 0.62
N SER A 81 -6.54 -10.02 0.44
CA SER A 81 -7.66 -10.37 -0.44
C SER A 81 -7.19 -10.54 -1.89
N PRO A 82 -7.97 -11.24 -2.75
CA PRO A 82 -7.66 -11.36 -4.18
C PRO A 82 -7.39 -10.01 -4.85
N ASP A 83 -8.20 -8.98 -4.55
CA ASP A 83 -8.02 -7.63 -5.12
C ASP A 83 -6.68 -7.00 -4.69
N VAL A 84 -6.26 -7.21 -3.44
CA VAL A 84 -4.93 -6.79 -2.97
C VAL A 84 -3.83 -7.50 -3.75
N GLN A 85 -3.97 -8.81 -3.96
CA GLN A 85 -2.99 -9.59 -4.72
C GLN A 85 -2.90 -9.12 -6.16
N GLU A 86 -4.04 -8.86 -6.81
CA GLU A 86 -4.11 -8.34 -8.17
C GLU A 86 -3.45 -6.96 -8.30
N ALA A 87 -3.77 -6.03 -7.39
CA ALA A 87 -3.14 -4.71 -7.35
C ALA A 87 -1.62 -4.81 -7.18
N LEU A 88 -1.14 -5.66 -6.27
CA LEU A 88 0.30 -5.85 -6.05
C LEU A 88 1.00 -6.51 -7.25
N MET A 89 0.38 -7.50 -7.90
CA MET A 89 0.91 -8.11 -9.13
C MET A 89 1.00 -7.07 -10.26
N SER A 90 -0.04 -6.25 -10.43
CA SER A 90 -0.05 -5.13 -11.38
C SER A 90 1.08 -4.13 -11.09
N CYS A 91 1.35 -3.82 -9.82
CA CYS A 91 2.50 -2.99 -9.43
C CYS A 91 3.83 -3.62 -9.86
N VAL A 92 4.02 -4.93 -9.69
CA VAL A 92 5.25 -5.60 -10.15
C VAL A 92 5.40 -5.52 -11.67
N GLU A 93 4.31 -5.56 -12.44
CA GLU A 93 4.37 -5.52 -13.91
C GLU A 93 4.57 -4.13 -14.49
N THR A 94 3.87 -3.13 -13.94
CA THR A 94 3.65 -1.84 -14.60
C THR A 94 4.48 -0.71 -14.01
N GLU A 95 4.98 -0.85 -12.78
CA GLU A 95 5.73 0.21 -12.13
C GLU A 95 7.11 0.43 -12.73
N ARG A 96 7.46 1.71 -12.90
CA ARG A 96 8.78 2.12 -13.37
C ARG A 96 9.82 2.10 -12.26
N GLU A 97 9.41 2.46 -11.04
CA GLU A 97 10.31 2.55 -9.91
C GLU A 97 10.58 1.18 -9.32
N ALA A 98 11.86 0.78 -9.28
CA ALA A 98 12.26 -0.51 -8.75
C ALA A 98 11.92 -0.67 -7.25
N GLU A 99 11.89 0.43 -6.49
CA GLU A 99 11.50 0.37 -5.07
C GLU A 99 10.03 -0.08 -4.91
N LEU A 100 9.12 0.42 -5.75
CA LEU A 100 7.71 0.02 -5.74
C LEU A 100 7.55 -1.46 -6.10
N ARG A 101 8.22 -1.91 -7.16
CA ARG A 101 8.21 -3.33 -7.56
C ARG A 101 8.76 -4.23 -6.45
N ALA A 102 9.88 -3.84 -5.85
CA ALA A 102 10.51 -4.62 -4.77
C ALA A 102 9.61 -4.70 -3.53
N GLU A 103 8.94 -3.60 -3.17
CA GLU A 103 7.99 -3.60 -2.06
C GLU A 103 6.78 -4.50 -2.35
N ALA A 104 6.21 -4.42 -3.55
CA ALA A 104 5.11 -5.29 -3.96
C ALA A 104 5.50 -6.77 -3.94
N CYS A 105 6.70 -7.13 -4.43
CA CYS A 105 7.24 -8.49 -4.33
C CYS A 105 7.37 -8.98 -2.88
N ARG A 106 7.96 -8.17 -2.00
CA ARG A 106 8.06 -8.50 -0.56
C ARG A 106 6.70 -8.74 0.05
N MET A 107 5.72 -7.93 -0.35
CA MET A 107 4.37 -8.04 0.19
C MET A 107 3.67 -9.30 -0.24
N LEU A 108 3.72 -9.63 -1.52
CA LEU A 108 3.20 -10.88 -2.07
C LEU A 108 3.84 -12.12 -1.41
N GLN A 109 5.14 -12.09 -1.12
CA GLN A 109 5.81 -13.17 -0.39
C GLN A 109 5.28 -13.33 1.04
N SER A 110 4.97 -12.22 1.72
CA SER A 110 4.50 -12.23 3.11
C SER A 110 3.01 -12.55 3.25
N SER A 111 2.19 -12.35 2.21
CA SER A 111 0.73 -12.50 2.26
C SER A 111 0.24 -13.95 2.14
N GLY A 112 1.15 -14.93 2.02
CA GLY A 112 0.82 -16.35 2.03
C GLY A 112 0.10 -16.82 0.76
N VAL A 113 0.25 -16.11 -0.36
CA VAL A 113 -0.26 -16.54 -1.68
C VAL A 113 0.22 -17.96 -1.96
N SER A 114 -0.67 -18.80 -2.52
CA SER A 114 -0.32 -20.14 -2.97
C SER A 114 0.96 -20.08 -3.80
N SER A 115 2.01 -20.72 -3.27
CA SER A 115 3.38 -20.65 -3.79
C SER A 115 3.43 -20.80 -5.30
N ASP A 116 2.61 -21.66 -5.89
CA ASP A 116 2.68 -21.99 -7.31
C ASP A 116 2.33 -20.83 -8.26
N GLN A 117 1.30 -20.03 -7.95
CA GLN A 117 0.91 -18.89 -8.79
C GLN A 117 1.91 -17.74 -8.66
N LEU A 118 2.28 -17.41 -7.42
CA LEU A 118 3.25 -16.36 -7.15
C LEU A 118 4.63 -16.73 -7.70
N GLN A 119 5.06 -17.98 -7.54
CA GLN A 119 6.32 -18.50 -8.06
C GLN A 119 6.32 -18.51 -9.58
N GLY A 120 5.25 -18.94 -10.24
CA GLY A 120 5.13 -18.87 -11.71
C GLY A 120 5.24 -17.43 -12.22
N PHE A 121 4.53 -16.50 -11.57
CA PHE A 121 4.56 -15.08 -11.88
C PHE A 121 5.96 -14.48 -11.68
N LEU A 122 6.57 -14.67 -10.51
CA LEU A 122 7.89 -14.12 -10.18
C LEU A 122 9.01 -14.74 -11.05
N LEU A 123 8.96 -16.05 -11.32
CA LEU A 123 9.93 -16.71 -12.19
C LEU A 123 9.87 -16.19 -13.63
N GLN A 124 8.67 -15.95 -14.17
CA GLN A 124 8.53 -15.35 -15.50
C GLN A 124 9.05 -13.91 -15.58
N ARG A 125 9.26 -13.26 -14.44
CA ARG A 125 9.64 -11.84 -14.37
C ARG A 125 11.06 -11.62 -13.89
N VAL A 126 11.67 -12.56 -13.17
CA VAL A 126 13.06 -12.43 -12.69
C VAL A 126 14.05 -12.28 -13.85
N ASP A 127 13.80 -12.96 -14.97
CA ASP A 127 14.62 -12.88 -16.18
C ASP A 127 14.48 -11.54 -16.92
N LEU A 128 13.36 -10.83 -16.72
CA LEU A 128 13.08 -9.51 -17.31
C LEU A 128 13.41 -8.35 -16.37
N GLU A 129 13.60 -8.63 -15.08
CA GLU A 129 13.90 -7.64 -14.06
C GLU A 129 15.40 -7.34 -14.04
N CYS A 130 15.78 -6.18 -14.56
CA CYS A 130 17.17 -5.75 -14.61
C CYS A 130 17.66 -5.12 -13.29
N ASN A 131 16.77 -4.80 -12.35
CA ASN A 131 17.13 -4.11 -11.11
C ASN A 131 17.42 -5.08 -9.96
N PRO A 132 18.64 -5.04 -9.38
CA PRO A 132 19.04 -5.95 -8.31
C PRO A 132 18.26 -5.77 -6.99
N LEU A 133 17.54 -4.65 -6.81
CA LEU A 133 16.69 -4.45 -5.62
C LEU A 133 15.45 -5.34 -5.63
N VAL A 134 14.96 -5.71 -6.81
CA VAL A 134 13.73 -6.51 -6.98
C VAL A 134 14.06 -8.00 -7.04
N GLN A 135 15.27 -8.37 -7.47
CA GLN A 135 15.74 -9.76 -7.55
C GLN A 135 16.12 -10.40 -6.20
N ARG A 136 16.08 -9.65 -5.10
CA ARG A 136 16.50 -10.08 -3.75
C ARG A 136 15.33 -10.59 -2.93
#